data_AF-A0A8R1ENR1-F1
#
_entry.id   AF-A0A8R1ENR1-F1
#
_cell.length_a   1.000
_cell.length_b   1.000
_cell.length_c   1.000
_cell.angle_alpha   90.00
_cell.angle_beta   90.00
_cell.angle_gamma   90.00
#
_symmetry.space_group_name_H-M   'P 1'
#
loop_
_entity.id
_entity.type
_entity.pdbx_description
1 polymer ?
#
loop_
_entity_poly.entity_id
_entity_poly.type
_entity_poly.pdbx_seq_one_letter_code
_entity_poly.pdbx_strand_id
1 'polypeptide(L)'
;MVEVVESVTGGESEERLGVERKVSVRGRRKVVKSFAQLLKTIEQVSEKVEKDLVVLAKCTKRQREGIIGPLKEFASELLQRFEEMGADRWPRSVLRVIKDFDLENVQDIRHVCEKVFGETCSETNESKDAEKVDQIDRKYQKLKKLESEREKAQKLSESQERLKRKVVKLEKTLVAEKQVSEDMKSHLKVWQERSKDDHERKQKIHETWRKPRRASRSSTSSSEAPSWENRSETKTDTSRRSEVRDMMDGMRRMMRA
;
A
#
# COMPACT_ATOMS: atom_id res chain seq x y z
N MET A 1 14.04 44.40 -34.22
CA MET A 1 12.88 43.50 -34.46
C MET A 1 12.27 43.22 -33.11
N VAL A 2 11.13 43.84 -32.83
CA VAL A 2 10.43 43.78 -31.54
C VAL A 2 9.44 42.62 -31.63
N GLU A 3 9.50 41.71 -30.66
CA GLU A 3 8.52 40.64 -30.46
C GLU A 3 7.16 41.25 -30.13
N VAL A 4 6.14 40.89 -30.89
CA VAL A 4 4.74 41.14 -30.53
C VAL A 4 4.26 39.90 -29.78
N VAL A 5 4.37 39.98 -28.45
CA VAL A 5 3.64 39.13 -27.52
C VAL A 5 2.23 39.69 -27.42
N GLU A 6 1.26 39.05 -28.07
CA GLU A 6 -0.15 39.32 -27.81
C GLU A 6 -0.62 38.45 -26.65
N SER A 7 -0.56 39.05 -25.46
CA SER A 7 -1.35 38.65 -24.31
C SER A 7 -2.79 39.10 -24.52
N VAL A 8 -3.75 38.16 -24.57
CA VAL A 8 -5.17 38.47 -24.35
C VAL A 8 -5.65 37.63 -23.18
N THR A 9 -5.64 38.25 -22.00
CA THR A 9 -6.45 37.87 -20.85
C THR A 9 -7.83 38.50 -21.01
N GLY A 10 -8.89 37.71 -20.88
CA GLY A 10 -10.26 38.21 -20.83
C GLY A 10 -11.22 37.06 -20.63
N GLY A 11 -11.40 36.65 -19.37
CA GLY A 11 -12.54 35.82 -18.99
C GLY A 11 -13.77 36.71 -18.87
N GLU A 12 -14.89 36.27 -19.46
CA GLU A 12 -16.25 36.52 -19.00
C GLU A 12 -17.27 35.79 -19.90
N SER A 13 -18.34 35.33 -19.27
CA SER A 13 -19.62 34.86 -19.82
C SER A 13 -19.70 33.45 -20.40
N GLU A 14 -19.90 32.53 -19.46
CA GLU A 14 -20.88 31.46 -19.49
C GLU A 14 -22.27 31.94 -20.00
N GLU A 15 -22.39 32.27 -21.30
CA GLU A 15 -23.68 32.44 -21.98
C GLU A 15 -23.49 32.33 -23.51
N ARG A 16 -23.19 31.12 -24.00
CA ARG A 16 -23.30 30.80 -25.43
C ARG A 16 -24.25 29.62 -25.61
N LEU A 17 -25.47 29.79 -25.12
CA LEU A 17 -26.58 28.94 -25.50
C LEU A 17 -27.04 29.30 -26.91
N GLY A 18 -26.78 28.38 -27.85
CA GLY A 18 -27.82 27.98 -28.79
C GLY A 18 -28.13 28.89 -29.98
N VAL A 19 -27.13 29.31 -30.76
CA VAL A 19 -27.38 29.36 -32.22
C VAL A 19 -27.08 27.98 -32.76
N GLU A 20 -28.06 27.07 -32.65
CA GLU A 20 -28.01 25.78 -33.35
C GLU A 20 -27.89 26.09 -34.85
N ARG A 21 -26.67 25.98 -35.37
CA ARG A 21 -26.42 26.04 -36.81
C ARG A 21 -27.24 24.92 -37.43
N LYS A 22 -28.33 25.26 -38.13
CA LYS A 22 -29.14 24.31 -38.88
C LYS A 22 -28.24 23.54 -39.84
N VAL A 23 -27.97 22.28 -39.52
CA VAL A 23 -27.21 21.39 -40.38
C VAL A 23 -28.22 20.68 -41.26
N SER A 24 -28.05 20.74 -42.59
CA SER A 24 -28.94 20.02 -43.52
C SER A 24 -29.03 18.53 -43.18
N VAL A 25 -30.12 17.87 -43.59
CA VAL A 25 -30.29 16.41 -43.45
C VAL A 25 -29.05 15.66 -43.95
N ARG A 26 -28.49 16.10 -45.09
CA ARG A 26 -27.25 15.54 -45.66
C ARG A 26 -26.05 15.67 -44.73
N GLY A 27 -25.88 16.83 -44.09
CA GLY A 27 -24.80 17.07 -43.12
C GLY A 27 -24.91 16.17 -41.90
N ARG A 28 -26.11 16.01 -41.33
CA ARG A 28 -26.32 15.12 -40.16
C ARG A 28 -26.14 13.65 -40.48
N ARG A 29 -26.58 13.20 -41.66
CA ARG A 29 -26.26 11.84 -42.14
C ARG A 29 -24.76 11.60 -42.24
N LYS A 30 -24.00 12.62 -42.67
CA LYS A 30 -22.54 12.54 -42.74
C LYS A 30 -21.95 12.40 -41.33
N VAL A 31 -22.40 13.19 -40.36
CA VAL A 31 -21.95 13.10 -38.96
C VAL A 31 -22.19 11.71 -38.38
N VAL A 32 -23.41 11.15 -38.52
CA VAL A 32 -23.74 9.81 -37.98
C VAL A 32 -22.85 8.74 -38.62
N LYS A 33 -22.61 8.80 -39.93
CA LYS A 33 -21.72 7.85 -40.62
C LYS A 33 -20.27 8.01 -40.20
N SER A 34 -19.78 9.25 -40.09
CA SER A 34 -18.42 9.55 -39.66
C SER A 34 -18.18 9.09 -38.22
N PHE A 35 -19.16 9.24 -37.33
CA PHE A 35 -19.07 8.74 -35.97
C PHE A 35 -18.99 7.21 -35.93
N ALA A 36 -19.86 6.50 -36.68
CA ALA A 36 -19.77 5.04 -36.78
C ALA A 36 -18.43 4.57 -37.37
N GLN A 37 -17.86 5.34 -38.30
CA GLN A 37 -16.53 5.06 -38.85
C GLN A 37 -15.41 5.29 -37.83
N LEU A 38 -15.50 6.36 -37.03
CA LEU A 38 -14.55 6.65 -35.95
C LEU A 38 -14.48 5.48 -34.98
N LEU A 39 -15.63 4.99 -34.52
CA LEU A 39 -15.72 3.88 -33.56
C LEU A 39 -15.02 2.61 -34.07
N LYS A 40 -15.08 2.32 -35.37
CA LYS A 40 -14.36 1.17 -35.97
C LYS A 40 -12.84 1.30 -35.90
N THR A 41 -12.33 2.52 -35.73
CA THR A 41 -10.90 2.84 -35.73
C THR A 41 -10.40 3.38 -34.39
N ILE A 42 -11.25 3.45 -33.37
CA ILE A 42 -10.92 4.18 -32.14
C ILE A 42 -9.76 3.54 -31.36
N GLU A 43 -9.69 2.20 -31.33
CA GLU A 43 -8.56 1.48 -30.76
C GLU A 43 -7.27 1.76 -31.55
N GLN A 44 -7.35 1.77 -32.87
CA GLN A 44 -6.20 2.07 -33.75
C GLN A 44 -5.69 3.50 -33.53
N VAL A 45 -6.57 4.45 -33.24
CA VAL A 45 -6.18 5.82 -32.87
C VAL A 45 -5.38 5.79 -31.56
N SER A 46 -5.83 5.04 -30.55
CA SER A 46 -5.11 4.93 -29.28
C SER A 46 -3.72 4.29 -29.44
N GLU A 47 -3.60 3.26 -30.28
CA GLU A 47 -2.33 2.63 -30.60
C GLU A 47 -1.39 3.55 -31.37
N LYS A 48 -1.94 4.35 -32.30
CA LYS A 48 -1.15 5.30 -33.07
C LYS A 48 -0.55 6.36 -32.16
N VAL A 49 -1.34 6.91 -31.23
CA VAL A 49 -0.85 7.88 -30.24
C VAL A 49 0.24 7.24 -29.37
N GLU A 50 0.08 5.98 -28.97
CA GLU A 50 1.12 5.26 -28.21
C GLU A 50 2.42 5.12 -28.99
N LYS A 51 2.36 4.72 -30.27
CA LYS A 51 3.53 4.61 -31.17
C LYS A 51 4.19 5.97 -31.37
N ASP A 52 3.40 7.01 -31.62
CA ASP A 52 3.90 8.38 -31.83
C ASP A 52 4.56 8.92 -30.54
N LEU A 53 4.03 8.64 -29.35
CA LEU A 53 4.66 9.00 -28.07
C LEU A 53 5.97 8.25 -27.81
N VAL A 54 6.14 7.04 -28.35
CA VAL A 54 7.39 6.28 -28.26
C VAL A 54 8.44 6.83 -29.23
N VAL A 55 8.04 7.20 -30.44
CA VAL A 55 8.96 7.58 -31.53
C VAL A 55 9.31 9.07 -31.50
N LEU A 56 8.32 9.94 -31.27
CA LEU A 56 8.44 11.38 -31.51
C LEU A 56 8.64 12.21 -30.24
N ALA A 57 8.39 11.63 -29.06
CA ALA A 57 8.41 12.35 -27.80
C ALA A 57 9.40 11.74 -26.79
N LYS A 58 10.23 12.59 -26.17
CA LYS A 58 11.10 12.19 -25.05
C LYS A 58 10.27 12.10 -23.76
N CYS A 59 9.38 11.12 -23.68
CA CYS A 59 8.53 10.87 -22.51
C CYS A 59 9.07 9.68 -21.71
N THR A 60 8.97 9.73 -20.39
CA THR A 60 9.17 8.53 -19.55
C THR A 60 8.02 7.55 -19.74
N LYS A 61 8.24 6.27 -19.41
CA LYS A 61 7.18 5.25 -19.46
C LYS A 61 5.95 5.68 -18.66
N ARG A 62 6.15 6.25 -17.48
CA ARG A 62 5.08 6.72 -16.58
C ARG A 62 4.25 7.86 -17.18
N GLN A 63 4.91 8.80 -17.88
CA GLN A 63 4.21 9.87 -18.58
C GLN A 63 3.41 9.34 -19.77
N ARG A 64 3.96 8.38 -20.53
CA ARG A 64 3.22 7.73 -21.62
C ARG A 64 2.01 6.97 -21.09
N GLU A 65 2.17 6.18 -20.04
CA GLU A 65 1.06 5.47 -19.39
C GLU A 65 0.01 6.45 -18.85
N GLY A 66 0.41 7.59 -18.30
CA GLY A 66 -0.49 8.64 -17.83
C GLY A 66 -1.33 9.32 -18.94
N ILE A 67 -0.88 9.28 -20.20
CA ILE A 67 -1.62 9.82 -21.35
C ILE A 67 -2.42 8.71 -22.04
N ILE A 68 -1.81 7.55 -22.26
CA ILE A 68 -2.40 6.43 -23.01
C ILE A 68 -3.47 5.70 -22.20
N GLY A 69 -3.30 5.57 -20.87
CA GLY A 69 -4.27 4.91 -20.00
C GLY A 69 -5.68 5.49 -20.13
N PRO A 70 -5.88 6.80 -19.89
CA PRO A 70 -7.18 7.45 -20.06
C PRO A 70 -7.75 7.32 -21.48
N LEU A 71 -6.90 7.34 -22.51
CA LEU A 71 -7.34 7.23 -23.89
C LEU A 71 -7.88 5.82 -24.21
N LYS A 72 -7.21 4.77 -23.71
CA LYS A 72 -7.65 3.38 -23.87
C LYS A 72 -8.92 3.10 -23.07
N GLU A 73 -9.03 3.64 -21.87
CA GLU A 73 -10.23 3.55 -21.04
C GLU A 73 -11.42 4.22 -21.73
N PHE A 74 -11.25 5.46 -22.20
CA PHE A 74 -12.27 6.17 -22.98
C PHE A 74 -12.69 5.40 -24.25
N ALA A 75 -11.74 4.85 -25.01
CA ALA A 75 -12.05 4.06 -26.19
C ALA A 75 -12.89 2.82 -25.86
N SER A 76 -12.53 2.11 -24.79
CA SER A 76 -13.22 0.91 -24.32
C SER A 76 -14.62 1.21 -23.83
N GLU A 77 -14.79 2.25 -22.99
CA GLU A 77 -16.10 2.69 -22.51
C GLU A 77 -17.01 3.12 -23.66
N LEU A 78 -16.48 3.90 -24.61
CA LEU A 78 -17.27 4.37 -25.74
C LEU A 78 -17.73 3.21 -26.64
N LEU A 79 -16.87 2.20 -26.85
CA LEU A 79 -17.24 0.99 -27.59
C LEU A 79 -18.30 0.18 -26.84
N GLN A 80 -18.13 -0.02 -25.53
CA GLN A 80 -19.12 -0.73 -24.72
C GLN A 80 -20.49 -0.03 -24.78
N ARG A 81 -20.54 1.29 -24.62
CA ARG A 81 -21.79 2.06 -24.74
C ARG A 81 -22.39 1.96 -26.14
N PHE A 82 -21.55 1.94 -27.17
CA PHE A 82 -22.02 1.75 -28.54
C PHE A 82 -22.63 0.36 -28.74
N GLU A 83 -22.04 -0.69 -28.17
CA GLU A 83 -22.61 -2.04 -28.18
C GLU A 83 -23.93 -2.13 -27.43
N GLU A 84 -24.01 -1.54 -26.23
CA GLU A 84 -25.25 -1.44 -25.42
C GLU A 84 -26.38 -0.77 -26.22
N MET A 85 -26.06 0.26 -27.01
CA MET A 85 -26.98 0.96 -27.89
C MET A 85 -27.37 0.16 -29.15
N GLY A 86 -26.82 -1.03 -29.36
CA GLY A 86 -27.10 -1.90 -30.51
C GLY A 86 -26.12 -1.75 -31.67
N ALA A 87 -24.94 -1.19 -31.42
CA ALA A 87 -23.83 -1.04 -32.35
C ALA A 87 -24.29 -0.50 -33.72
N ASP A 88 -23.93 -1.18 -34.82
CA ASP A 88 -24.27 -0.78 -36.18
C ASP A 88 -25.79 -0.74 -36.50
N ARG A 89 -26.66 -1.21 -35.60
CA ARG A 89 -28.12 -1.10 -35.78
C ARG A 89 -28.61 0.32 -35.44
N TRP A 90 -28.07 0.93 -34.39
CA TRP A 90 -28.49 2.26 -33.94
C TRP A 90 -28.30 3.36 -34.99
N PRO A 91 -27.13 3.50 -35.66
CA PRO A 91 -26.95 4.48 -36.72
C PRO A 91 -27.95 4.30 -37.87
N ARG A 92 -28.31 3.05 -38.21
CA ARG A 92 -29.31 2.78 -39.26
C ARG A 92 -30.70 3.24 -38.83
N SER A 93 -31.09 2.99 -37.59
CA SER A 93 -32.38 3.43 -37.03
C SER A 93 -32.48 4.95 -36.98
N VAL A 94 -31.43 5.63 -36.50
CA VAL A 94 -31.39 7.11 -36.45
C VAL A 94 -31.45 7.71 -37.85
N LEU A 95 -30.69 7.17 -38.81
CA LEU A 95 -30.71 7.65 -40.20
C LEU A 95 -32.08 7.47 -40.87
N ARG A 96 -32.82 6.41 -40.50
CA ARG A 96 -34.18 6.16 -40.96
C ARG A 96 -35.14 7.21 -40.39
N VAL A 97 -35.12 7.45 -39.09
CA VAL A 97 -35.97 8.49 -38.44
C VAL A 97 -35.69 9.88 -39.01
N ILE A 98 -34.42 10.25 -39.19
CA ILE A 98 -34.05 11.53 -39.82
C ILE A 98 -34.57 11.63 -41.26
N LYS A 99 -34.64 10.52 -41.99
CA LYS A 99 -35.16 10.50 -43.37
C LYS A 99 -36.68 10.53 -43.41
N ASP A 100 -37.35 9.73 -42.59
CA ASP A 100 -38.79 9.51 -42.68
C ASP A 100 -39.58 10.72 -42.15
N PHE A 101 -38.99 11.49 -41.23
CA PHE A 101 -39.60 12.66 -40.61
C PHE A 101 -38.94 13.99 -41.04
N ASP A 102 -38.00 13.97 -42.00
CA ASP A 102 -37.24 15.14 -42.48
C ASP A 102 -36.76 16.08 -41.36
N LEU A 103 -36.34 15.49 -40.25
CA LEU A 103 -36.01 16.25 -39.04
C LEU A 103 -34.82 17.14 -39.31
N GLU A 104 -34.85 18.40 -38.87
CA GLU A 104 -33.78 19.40 -39.07
C GLU A 104 -32.96 19.69 -37.82
N ASN A 105 -33.55 19.48 -36.65
CA ASN A 105 -32.92 19.74 -35.37
C ASN A 105 -32.75 18.49 -34.50
N VAL A 106 -31.75 18.50 -33.60
CA VAL A 106 -31.59 17.53 -32.51
C VAL A 106 -32.80 17.59 -31.57
N GLN A 107 -33.37 18.77 -31.34
CA GLN A 107 -34.60 18.91 -30.56
C GLN A 107 -35.79 18.22 -31.23
N ASP A 108 -35.91 18.28 -32.56
CA ASP A 108 -36.99 17.59 -33.28
C ASP A 108 -36.83 16.07 -33.20
N ILE A 109 -35.59 15.56 -33.27
CA ILE A 109 -35.29 14.14 -33.06
C ILE A 109 -35.68 13.72 -31.65
N ARG A 110 -35.30 14.51 -30.64
CA ARG A 110 -35.69 14.26 -29.24
C ARG A 110 -37.21 14.24 -29.09
N HIS A 111 -37.91 15.24 -29.64
CA HIS A 111 -39.37 15.34 -29.55
C HIS A 111 -40.09 14.17 -30.22
N VAL A 112 -39.64 13.75 -31.42
CA VAL A 112 -40.22 12.57 -32.09
C VAL A 112 -39.94 11.29 -31.31
N CYS A 113 -38.73 11.11 -30.77
CA CYS A 113 -38.43 9.97 -29.91
C CYS A 113 -39.30 9.99 -28.64
N GLU A 114 -39.41 11.12 -27.95
CA GLU A 114 -40.22 11.25 -26.74
C GLU A 114 -41.71 11.02 -27.00
N LYS A 115 -42.23 11.49 -28.14
CA LYS A 115 -43.63 11.25 -28.52
C LYS A 115 -43.88 9.78 -28.86
N VAL A 116 -43.03 9.17 -29.69
CA VAL A 116 -43.18 7.78 -30.12
C VAL A 116 -42.95 6.80 -28.96
N PHE A 117 -41.98 7.05 -28.09
CA PHE A 117 -41.73 6.21 -26.89
C PHE A 117 -42.66 6.55 -25.72
N GLY A 118 -43.16 7.77 -25.62
CA GLY A 118 -44.16 8.18 -24.62
C GLY A 118 -45.52 7.53 -24.84
N GLU A 119 -45.92 7.29 -26.09
CA GLU A 119 -47.17 6.59 -26.44
C GLU A 119 -47.06 5.05 -26.39
N THR A 120 -45.86 4.45 -26.36
CA THR A 120 -45.69 2.97 -26.30
C THR A 120 -45.15 2.41 -24.98
N CYS A 121 -44.70 3.24 -24.04
CA CYS A 121 -44.19 2.76 -22.75
C CYS A 121 -45.24 2.63 -21.64
N SER A 122 -46.47 3.10 -21.82
CA SER A 122 -47.44 3.20 -20.72
C SER A 122 -48.22 1.92 -20.40
N GLU A 123 -48.16 0.84 -21.21
CA GLU A 123 -49.16 -0.23 -21.07
C GLU A 123 -48.68 -1.66 -20.84
N THR A 124 -47.38 -2.01 -20.89
CA THR A 124 -46.99 -3.43 -20.66
C THR A 124 -45.67 -3.77 -19.95
N ASN A 125 -44.76 -2.82 -19.66
CA ASN A 125 -43.42 -3.17 -19.15
C ASN A 125 -43.06 -2.67 -17.74
N GLU A 126 -43.85 -1.78 -17.13
CA GLU A 126 -43.53 -1.21 -15.81
C GLU A 126 -43.47 -2.26 -14.69
N SER A 127 -44.24 -3.36 -14.78
CA SER A 127 -44.27 -4.40 -13.75
C SER A 127 -43.07 -5.34 -13.77
N LYS A 128 -42.49 -5.64 -14.94
CA LYS A 128 -41.35 -6.57 -15.08
C LYS A 128 -40.01 -5.93 -14.80
N ASP A 129 -39.88 -4.62 -15.04
CA ASP A 129 -38.62 -3.92 -14.80
C ASP A 129 -38.50 -3.39 -13.37
N ALA A 130 -39.62 -3.04 -12.71
CA ALA A 130 -39.62 -2.74 -11.27
C ALA A 130 -39.17 -3.95 -10.42
N GLU A 131 -39.65 -5.17 -10.74
CA GLU A 131 -39.27 -6.39 -10.00
C GLU A 131 -37.78 -6.74 -10.16
N LYS A 132 -37.19 -6.49 -11.33
CA LYS A 132 -35.75 -6.70 -11.58
C LYS A 132 -34.89 -5.68 -10.83
N VAL A 133 -35.30 -4.42 -10.77
CA VAL A 133 -34.61 -3.37 -10.01
C VAL A 133 -34.61 -3.72 -8.52
N ASP A 134 -35.75 -4.14 -7.98
CA ASP A 134 -35.89 -4.63 -6.61
C ASP A 134 -34.96 -5.82 -6.31
N GLN A 135 -34.83 -6.75 -7.26
CA GLN A 135 -33.94 -7.89 -7.12
C GLN A 135 -32.46 -7.48 -7.12
N ILE A 136 -32.08 -6.49 -7.94
CA ILE A 136 -30.73 -5.94 -8.00
C ILE A 136 -30.39 -5.23 -6.68
N ASP A 137 -31.30 -4.42 -6.15
CA ASP A 137 -31.09 -3.72 -4.88
C ASP A 137 -30.92 -4.67 -3.69
N ARG A 138 -31.72 -5.74 -3.63
CA ARG A 138 -31.56 -6.80 -2.62
C ARG A 138 -30.21 -7.51 -2.75
N LYS A 139 -29.75 -7.79 -3.97
CA LYS A 139 -28.42 -8.38 -4.22
C LYS A 139 -27.30 -7.44 -3.79
N TYR A 140 -27.42 -6.15 -4.12
CA TYR A 140 -26.44 -5.13 -3.76
C TYR A 140 -26.30 -4.96 -2.23
N GLN A 141 -27.43 -4.86 -1.52
CA GLN A 141 -27.43 -4.78 -0.06
C GLN A 141 -26.83 -6.03 0.60
N LYS A 142 -27.06 -7.22 0.04
CA LYS A 142 -26.47 -8.47 0.53
C LYS A 142 -24.96 -8.52 0.31
N LEU A 143 -24.49 -8.08 -0.86
CA LEU A 143 -23.05 -7.97 -1.15
C LEU A 143 -22.36 -6.98 -0.21
N LYS A 144 -22.95 -5.81 0.02
CA LYS A 144 -22.42 -4.81 0.94
C LYS A 144 -22.23 -5.34 2.37
N LYS A 145 -23.18 -6.14 2.86
CA LYS A 145 -23.07 -6.80 4.18
C LYS A 145 -21.93 -7.82 4.19
N LEU A 146 -21.85 -8.69 3.18
CA LEU A 146 -20.79 -9.70 3.06
C LEU A 146 -19.39 -9.08 2.96
N GLU A 147 -19.26 -7.96 2.25
CA GLU A 147 -18.00 -7.23 2.14
C GLU A 147 -17.56 -6.67 3.50
N SER A 148 -18.49 -6.09 4.27
CA SER A 148 -18.20 -5.62 5.63
C SER A 148 -17.83 -6.74 6.61
N GLU A 149 -18.42 -7.94 6.45
CA GLU A 149 -18.09 -9.12 7.24
C GLU A 149 -16.71 -9.66 6.87
N ARG A 150 -16.37 -9.68 5.57
CA ARG A 150 -15.06 -10.08 5.07
C ARG A 150 -13.95 -9.17 5.59
N GLU A 151 -14.18 -7.86 5.63
CA GLU A 151 -13.22 -6.89 6.18
C GLU A 151 -12.97 -7.14 7.68
N LYS A 152 -14.03 -7.41 8.45
CA LYS A 152 -13.92 -7.77 9.88
C LYS A 152 -13.16 -9.08 10.06
N ALA A 153 -13.45 -10.10 9.26
CA ALA A 153 -12.76 -11.38 9.29
C ALA A 153 -11.26 -11.23 8.95
N GLN A 154 -10.93 -10.38 7.98
CA GLN A 154 -9.55 -10.08 7.63
C GLN A 154 -8.80 -9.41 8.80
N LYS A 155 -9.38 -8.37 9.41
CA LYS A 155 -8.81 -7.70 10.59
C LYS A 155 -8.57 -8.67 11.75
N LEU A 156 -9.52 -9.60 11.97
CA LEU A 156 -9.36 -10.66 12.98
C LEU A 156 -8.21 -11.61 12.63
N SER A 157 -8.10 -12.05 11.37
CA SER A 157 -7.01 -12.90 10.91
C SER A 157 -5.63 -12.26 11.09
N GLU A 158 -5.48 -10.99 10.69
CA GLU A 158 -4.25 -10.23 10.87
C GLU A 158 -3.87 -10.09 12.36
N SER A 159 -4.86 -9.83 13.22
CA SER A 159 -4.66 -9.75 14.66
C SER A 159 -4.23 -11.09 15.26
N GLN A 160 -4.83 -12.20 14.81
CA GLN A 160 -4.49 -13.56 15.24
C GLN A 160 -3.06 -13.90 14.84
N GLU A 161 -2.65 -13.57 13.61
CA GLU A 161 -1.29 -13.82 13.14
C GLU A 161 -0.27 -13.00 13.95
N ARG A 162 -0.59 -11.73 14.25
CA ARG A 162 0.25 -10.88 15.11
C ARG A 162 0.41 -11.49 16.51
N LEU A 163 -0.66 -12.04 17.09
CA LEU A 163 -0.59 -12.72 18.38
C LEU A 163 0.23 -14.02 18.31
N LYS A 164 0.04 -14.85 17.28
CA LYS A 164 0.87 -16.05 17.05
C LYS A 164 2.35 -15.72 16.98
N ARG A 165 2.72 -14.65 16.26
CA ARG A 165 4.12 -14.18 16.20
C ARG A 165 4.66 -13.75 17.57
N LYS A 166 3.83 -13.14 18.42
CA LYS A 166 4.22 -12.77 19.80
C LYS A 166 4.41 -14.01 20.68
N VAL A 167 3.51 -15.00 20.58
CA VAL A 167 3.62 -16.26 21.33
C VAL A 167 4.93 -16.97 20.98
N VAL A 168 5.25 -17.13 19.70
CA VAL A 168 6.51 -17.76 19.27
C VAL A 168 7.74 -17.02 19.82
N LYS A 169 7.71 -15.68 19.88
CA LYS A 169 8.80 -14.91 20.48
C LYS A 169 8.93 -15.14 21.98
N LEU A 170 7.80 -15.15 22.70
CA LEU A 170 7.78 -15.40 24.14
C LEU A 170 8.21 -16.82 24.50
N GLU A 171 7.82 -17.82 23.70
CA GLU A 171 8.27 -19.20 23.85
C GLU A 171 9.79 -19.30 23.69
N LYS A 172 10.37 -18.63 22.67
CA LYS A 172 11.82 -18.59 22.48
C LYS A 172 12.55 -17.94 23.65
N THR A 173 12.04 -16.82 24.17
CA THR A 173 12.65 -16.16 25.34
C THR A 173 12.52 -17.02 26.59
N LEU A 174 11.38 -17.69 26.78
CA LEU A 174 11.16 -18.58 27.91
C LEU A 174 12.10 -19.80 27.87
N VAL A 175 12.30 -20.39 26.70
CA VAL A 175 13.26 -21.50 26.53
C VAL A 175 14.68 -21.04 26.84
N ALA A 176 15.09 -19.87 26.34
CA ALA A 176 16.40 -19.31 26.65
C ALA A 176 16.59 -19.04 28.15
N GLU A 177 15.57 -18.49 28.82
CA GLU A 177 15.61 -18.23 30.26
C GLU A 177 15.70 -19.53 31.07
N LYS A 178 14.95 -20.57 30.68
CA LYS A 178 15.04 -21.90 31.31
C LYS A 178 16.45 -22.48 31.18
N GLN A 179 17.06 -22.39 30.00
CA GLN A 179 18.43 -22.85 29.79
C GLN A 179 19.41 -22.10 30.70
N VAL A 180 19.31 -20.76 30.77
CA VAL A 180 20.17 -19.94 31.65
C VAL A 180 19.97 -20.31 33.13
N SER A 181 18.73 -20.59 33.55
CA SER A 181 18.43 -21.02 34.92
C SER A 181 19.02 -22.40 35.23
N GLU A 182 18.90 -23.35 34.31
CA GLU A 182 19.51 -24.68 34.44
C GLU A 182 21.05 -24.61 34.47
N ASP A 183 21.65 -23.81 33.59
CA ASP A 183 23.08 -23.57 33.54
C ASP A 183 23.57 -22.97 34.87
N MET A 184 22.87 -21.96 35.40
CA MET A 184 23.18 -21.35 36.70
C MET A 184 23.07 -22.36 37.85
N LYS A 185 22.04 -23.21 37.83
CA LYS A 185 21.85 -24.27 38.84
C LYS A 185 22.96 -25.31 38.79
N SER A 186 23.40 -25.69 37.58
CA SER A 186 24.53 -26.62 37.40
C SER A 186 25.83 -26.01 37.94
N HIS A 187 26.08 -24.73 37.63
CA HIS A 187 27.25 -24.00 38.09
C HIS A 187 27.25 -23.90 39.62
N LEU A 188 26.13 -23.55 40.25
CA LEU A 188 26.01 -23.46 41.71
C LEU A 188 26.34 -24.80 42.39
N LYS A 189 25.91 -25.93 41.82
CA LYS A 189 26.21 -27.27 42.35
C LYS A 189 27.72 -27.55 42.30
N VAL A 190 28.38 -27.23 41.19
CA VAL A 190 29.84 -27.35 41.04
C VAL A 190 30.58 -26.47 42.04
N TRP A 191 30.13 -25.22 42.24
CA TRP A 191 30.71 -24.33 43.25
C TRP A 191 30.54 -24.87 44.67
N GLN A 192 29.39 -25.46 44.98
CA GLN A 192 29.13 -26.04 46.30
C GLN A 192 29.98 -27.28 46.57
N GLU A 193 30.20 -28.11 45.56
CA GLU A 193 31.07 -29.30 45.64
C GLU A 193 32.54 -28.90 45.80
N ARG A 194 33.03 -27.97 44.96
CA ARG A 194 34.39 -27.44 45.07
C ARG A 194 34.66 -26.73 46.41
N SER A 195 33.67 -26.02 46.94
CA SER A 195 33.76 -25.38 48.26
C SER A 195 33.88 -26.41 49.39
N LYS A 196 33.18 -27.55 49.30
CA LYS A 196 33.32 -28.66 50.25
C LYS A 196 34.70 -29.30 50.17
N ASP A 197 35.20 -29.57 48.97
CA ASP A 197 36.55 -30.11 48.76
C ASP A 197 37.64 -29.16 49.29
N ASP A 198 37.47 -27.86 49.09
CA ASP A 198 38.37 -26.84 49.63
C ASP A 198 38.31 -26.80 51.17
N HIS A 199 37.12 -26.97 51.76
CA HIS A 199 36.96 -27.05 53.21
C HIS A 199 37.59 -28.31 53.79
N GLU A 200 37.42 -29.46 53.12
CA GLU A 200 38.03 -30.74 53.50
C GLU A 200 39.57 -30.68 53.35
N ARG A 201 40.09 -30.14 52.23
CA ARG A 201 41.53 -29.89 52.07
C ARG A 201 42.06 -28.99 53.18
N LYS A 202 41.36 -27.91 53.52
CA LYS A 202 41.77 -26.99 54.61
C LYS A 202 41.73 -27.66 55.98
N GLN A 203 40.72 -28.49 56.28
CA GLN A 203 40.67 -29.30 57.50
C GLN A 203 41.82 -30.30 57.56
N LYS A 204 42.07 -31.04 56.48
CA LYS A 204 43.16 -32.01 56.39
C LYS A 204 44.53 -31.35 56.52
N ILE A 205 44.71 -30.17 55.92
CA ILE A 205 45.89 -29.33 56.11
C ILE A 205 46.00 -28.96 57.60
N HIS A 206 44.96 -28.40 58.20
CA HIS A 206 44.94 -28.04 59.62
C HIS A 206 45.22 -29.24 60.57
N GLU A 207 44.73 -30.45 60.25
CA GLU A 207 45.06 -31.69 60.97
C GLU A 207 46.51 -32.13 60.77
N THR A 208 47.06 -32.00 59.56
CA THR A 208 48.49 -32.28 59.32
C THR A 208 49.41 -31.29 60.04
N TRP A 209 48.98 -30.05 60.24
CA TRP A 209 49.69 -29.06 61.07
C TRP A 209 49.49 -29.27 62.59
N ARG A 210 48.50 -30.08 63.03
CA ARG A 210 48.33 -30.51 64.43
C ARG A 210 49.15 -31.75 64.81
N LYS A 211 50.11 -32.19 63.98
CA LYS A 211 51.13 -33.15 64.42
C LYS A 211 52.26 -32.39 65.12
N PRO A 212 52.76 -32.82 66.30
CA PRO A 212 53.86 -32.13 66.98
C PRO A 212 55.14 -32.21 66.13
N ARG A 213 55.46 -31.14 65.42
CA ARG A 213 56.80 -30.97 64.84
C ARG A 213 57.73 -30.58 65.97
N ARG A 214 58.66 -31.48 66.30
CA ARG A 214 59.81 -31.23 67.16
C ARG A 214 60.46 -29.90 66.77
N ALA A 215 60.71 -29.10 67.80
CA ALA A 215 61.33 -27.79 67.72
C ALA A 215 62.75 -27.87 67.14
N SER A 216 63.08 -26.88 66.31
CA SER A 216 64.30 -26.09 66.48
C SER A 216 64.11 -24.70 65.90
N ARG A 217 64.45 -23.72 66.73
CA ARG A 217 64.39 -22.27 66.53
C ARG A 217 65.61 -21.82 65.73
N SER A 218 65.43 -20.88 64.82
CA SER A 218 66.32 -19.71 64.69
C SER A 218 65.68 -18.62 63.82
N SER A 219 65.64 -17.43 64.41
CA SER A 219 65.34 -16.07 63.90
C SER A 219 66.30 -15.67 62.76
N THR A 220 66.08 -14.66 61.91
CA THR A 220 65.65 -13.27 62.18
C THR A 220 65.35 -12.58 60.83
N SER A 221 64.40 -11.64 60.82
CA SER A 221 64.26 -10.44 59.95
C SER A 221 64.59 -10.51 58.45
N SER A 222 63.63 -10.17 57.59
CA SER A 222 63.58 -8.80 57.03
C SER A 222 62.36 -8.67 56.12
N SER A 223 61.70 -7.54 56.27
CA SER A 223 60.70 -7.00 55.35
C SER A 223 61.28 -6.88 53.94
N GLU A 224 60.52 -7.30 52.94
CA GLU A 224 60.49 -6.70 51.61
C GLU A 224 59.31 -7.31 50.83
N ALA A 225 58.28 -6.49 50.61
CA ALA A 225 57.15 -6.83 49.78
C ALA A 225 57.55 -6.73 48.29
N PRO A 226 57.15 -7.67 47.42
CA PRO A 226 57.43 -7.55 46.00
C PRO A 226 56.59 -6.41 45.42
N SER A 227 57.30 -5.39 44.93
CA SER A 227 56.80 -4.33 44.07
C SER A 227 56.14 -4.95 42.84
N TRP A 228 54.80 -4.91 42.79
CA TRP A 228 54.05 -5.10 41.56
C TRP A 228 53.70 -3.71 41.03
N GLU A 229 54.49 -3.27 40.07
CA GLU A 229 54.19 -2.13 39.23
C GLU A 229 53.06 -2.55 38.29
N ASN A 230 51.82 -2.21 38.61
CA ASN A 230 50.69 -2.27 37.68
C ASN A 230 49.94 -0.93 37.70
N ARG A 231 50.34 -0.11 36.73
CA ARG A 231 49.73 1.14 36.30
C ARG A 231 48.25 0.95 36.03
N SER A 232 47.43 1.15 37.06
CA SER A 232 45.98 1.24 36.93
C SER A 232 45.60 2.71 36.96
N GLU A 233 45.43 3.31 35.79
CA GLU A 233 44.81 4.61 35.63
C GLU A 233 43.37 4.53 36.19
N THR A 234 43.19 4.96 37.43
CA THR A 234 41.86 5.21 38.00
C THR A 234 41.27 6.41 37.29
N LYS A 235 40.66 6.18 36.12
CA LYS A 235 39.71 7.12 35.52
C LYS A 235 38.62 7.36 36.57
N THR A 236 38.55 8.60 37.04
CA THR A 236 37.56 9.09 37.98
C THR A 236 36.15 8.73 37.53
N ASP A 237 35.27 8.44 38.48
CA ASP A 237 33.86 8.04 38.30
C ASP A 237 33.11 8.92 37.28
N THR A 238 33.49 10.19 37.18
CA THR A 238 33.01 11.17 36.21
C THR A 238 33.24 10.77 34.75
N SER A 239 34.39 10.16 34.42
CA SER A 239 34.76 9.75 33.06
C SER A 239 33.97 8.54 32.57
N ARG A 240 33.63 7.61 33.47
CA ARG A 240 32.79 6.46 33.11
C ARG A 240 31.35 6.90 32.87
N ARG A 241 30.88 7.88 33.64
CA ARG A 241 29.52 8.42 33.52
C ARG A 241 29.32 9.25 32.25
N SER A 242 30.35 9.91 31.73
CA SER A 242 30.31 10.61 30.44
C SER A 242 30.38 9.66 29.25
N GLU A 243 31.25 8.65 29.28
CA GLU A 243 31.35 7.63 28.22
C GLU A 243 30.02 6.87 28.03
N VAL A 244 29.35 6.51 29.12
CA VAL A 244 28.03 5.86 29.06
C VAL A 244 26.95 6.81 28.52
N ARG A 245 27.03 8.11 28.83
CA ARG A 245 26.05 9.11 28.37
C ARG A 245 26.19 9.37 26.87
N ASP A 246 27.42 9.52 26.38
CA ASP A 246 27.69 9.70 24.94
C ASP A 246 27.28 8.47 24.13
N MET A 247 27.49 7.26 24.66
CA MET A 247 27.06 6.03 24.01
C MET A 247 25.52 5.95 23.91
N MET A 248 24.81 6.32 24.98
CA MET A 248 23.34 6.36 24.97
C MET A 248 22.78 7.41 24.01
N ASP A 249 23.42 8.57 23.89
CA ASP A 249 23.00 9.62 22.97
C ASP A 249 23.32 9.31 21.50
N GLY A 250 24.36 8.52 21.24
CA GLY A 250 24.64 7.95 19.91
C GLY A 250 23.54 6.98 19.45
N MET A 251 23.16 6.03 20.31
CA MET A 251 22.05 5.10 20.01
C MET A 251 20.72 5.81 19.82
N ARG A 252 20.45 6.85 20.61
CA ARG A 252 19.21 7.63 20.52
C ARG A 252 19.10 8.46 19.24
N ARG A 253 20.23 8.81 18.61
CA ARG A 253 20.28 9.46 17.29
C ARG A 253 20.04 8.48 16.16
N MET A 254 20.63 7.28 16.22
CA MET A 254 20.41 6.24 15.20
C MET A 254 18.96 5.73 15.15
N MET A 255 18.26 5.70 16.28
CA MET A 255 16.87 5.21 16.36
C MET A 255 15.82 6.24 15.91
N ARG A 256 16.22 7.44 15.49
CA ARG A 256 15.31 8.50 14.99
C ARG A 256 15.42 8.74 13.47
N ALA A 257 16.36 8.09 12.79
CA ALA A 257 16.41 8.01 11.33
C ALA A 257 15.56 6.83 10.84
#